data_AF-A0A359LW57-F1
#
_entry.id   AF-A0A359LW57-F1
#
_cell.length_a   1.000
_cell.length_b   1.000
_cell.length_c   1.000
_cell.angle_alpha   90.00
_cell.angle_beta   90.00
_cell.angle_gamma   90.00
#
_symmetry.space_group_name_H-M   'P 1'
#
loop_
_entity.id
_entity.type
_entity.pdbx_description
1 polymer ?
#
loop_
_entity_poly.entity_id
_entity_poly.type
_entity_poly.pdbx_seq_one_letter_code
_entity_poly.pdbx_strand_id
1 'polypeptide(L)'
;MFLLAATAARAGLITDLSQVPFPRRVVDFSQFLGDGAVRTQGPQEVSLLTEIGVTFDSSLDGGSILFSGFYGLGVNGDWGGDFAFAGLDFDLFGFDAYSMWFTFTKPVNAFAAFMNYRVPTQEEIDGGLVYSDVILEAFGSRGGVIETHNLTLDAPISTPFATNAGAYRGIGRAAEDIYGFRVSNAGVVLTNLTLASNSFPTENPIPEPGTFALLGGALLLGAAARRRARGVLLTLALAAPAFSQFTSGSNGSDGALDLQVLPGQTTRTVEFDPDALNLNPARDNVFHFTTINIGPGVTVVMRANKVRNLPVIWLASGAVTIAGTINVSGAAGHPQTSDTALRAPAVPGPGGFAGGLGEGPGTPRTAGSGPGGGGVGCDPRWGGGGAHASAAGCSGPAYGNALLIPIRGGSGGAGAPISSGLIGAGGGAGGGAIRIVSSVSVAVTGSILADGGPGANNAGGGGGGAIHIVAPNITGGGILRANGGSATVWPGAIGRIRLDATTLNFAGTVSPAASTGPLFNPPLPSNVPTVRVVSIGGVNVPLSPNNSFTLPDVVINSTTAVPVLVQAANIPVGTVVTLNLTPEIGSLITANTSPLSGTLASSTGTAQVLFPTGVSRVFVGAKW
;
A
#
# COMPACT_ATOMS: atom_id res chain seq x y z
N MET A 1 49.68 10.65 -25.01
CA MET A 1 49.54 10.15 -23.62
C MET A 1 49.15 11.35 -22.76
N PHE A 2 47.86 11.70 -22.74
CA PHE A 2 47.34 12.74 -21.86
C PHE A 2 46.80 12.04 -20.62
N LEU A 3 47.50 12.19 -19.49
CA LEU A 3 47.01 11.85 -18.17
C LEU A 3 45.83 12.81 -17.88
N LEU A 4 44.59 12.31 -17.92
CA LEU A 4 43.50 13.01 -17.22
C LEU A 4 43.74 12.82 -15.73
N ALA A 5 44.11 13.91 -15.06
CA ALA A 5 44.08 13.98 -13.61
C ALA A 5 42.63 13.80 -13.15
N ALA A 6 42.35 12.67 -12.50
CA ALA A 6 41.09 12.46 -11.80
C ALA A 6 41.02 13.47 -10.65
N THR A 7 40.21 14.51 -10.80
CA THR A 7 39.77 15.33 -9.68
C THR A 7 38.98 14.41 -8.75
N ALA A 8 39.46 14.20 -7.53
CA ALA A 8 38.73 13.50 -6.49
C ALA A 8 37.35 14.15 -6.33
N ALA A 9 36.29 13.40 -6.61
CA ALA A 9 34.92 13.84 -6.38
C ALA A 9 34.75 14.06 -4.88
N ARG A 10 34.53 15.32 -4.49
CA ARG A 10 34.16 15.69 -3.12
C ARG A 10 32.90 14.92 -2.71
N ALA A 11 32.83 14.52 -1.45
CA ALA A 11 31.59 14.07 -0.85
C ALA A 11 30.51 15.16 -0.98
N GLY A 12 29.26 14.75 -1.15
CA GLY A 12 28.14 15.65 -1.36
C GLY A 12 27.05 15.46 -0.32
N LEU A 13 26.55 16.57 0.22
CA LEU A 13 25.30 16.61 0.96
C LEU A 13 24.17 16.12 0.05
N ILE A 14 23.45 15.10 0.50
CA ILE A 14 22.24 14.59 -0.14
C ILE A 14 21.05 15.35 0.42
N THR A 15 20.24 15.95 -0.44
CA THR A 15 19.01 16.69 -0.10
C THR A 15 17.75 16.07 -0.70
N ASP A 16 17.91 15.10 -1.61
CA ASP A 16 16.83 14.39 -2.27
C ASP A 16 17.17 12.89 -2.41
N LEU A 17 16.18 12.02 -2.28
CA LEU A 17 16.38 10.57 -2.34
C LEU A 17 16.96 10.09 -3.68
N SER A 18 16.74 10.81 -4.79
CA SER A 18 17.31 10.52 -6.11
C SER A 18 18.84 10.64 -6.17
N GLN A 19 19.45 11.33 -5.20
CA GLN A 19 20.91 11.45 -5.11
C GLN A 19 21.57 10.27 -4.40
N VAL A 20 20.77 9.37 -3.79
CA VAL A 20 21.27 8.12 -3.19
C VAL A 20 21.42 7.08 -4.31
N PRO A 21 22.65 6.60 -4.60
CA PRO A 21 22.88 5.66 -5.69
C PRO A 21 22.25 4.29 -5.42
N PHE A 22 22.01 3.54 -6.50
CA PHE A 22 21.63 2.13 -6.43
C PHE A 22 22.86 1.22 -6.44
N PRO A 23 22.78 0.01 -5.85
CA PRO A 23 21.64 -0.53 -5.12
C PRO A 23 21.50 0.05 -3.71
N ARG A 24 20.25 0.18 -3.24
CA ARG A 24 19.92 0.79 -1.94
C ARG A 24 19.05 -0.11 -1.06
N ARG A 25 19.08 0.11 0.26
CA ARG A 25 18.26 -0.57 1.28
C ARG A 25 17.68 0.45 2.25
N VAL A 26 16.49 0.18 2.80
CA VAL A 26 15.79 1.13 3.68
C VAL A 26 15.56 0.48 5.04
N VAL A 27 15.86 1.24 6.10
CA VAL A 27 15.48 0.95 7.48
C VAL A 27 14.36 1.91 7.88
N ASP A 28 13.14 1.38 8.04
CA ASP A 28 11.91 2.16 8.25
C ASP A 28 11.46 2.27 9.72
N PHE A 29 12.17 1.60 10.63
CA PHE A 29 11.89 1.58 12.08
C PHE A 29 10.53 0.97 12.47
N SER A 30 9.82 0.31 11.56
CA SER A 30 8.46 -0.21 11.78
C SER A 30 8.34 -1.21 12.95
N GLN A 31 9.43 -1.85 13.35
CA GLN A 31 9.48 -2.72 14.53
C GLN A 31 9.25 -1.98 15.86
N PHE A 32 9.26 -0.64 15.86
CA PHE A 32 9.06 0.19 17.05
C PHE A 32 7.65 0.82 17.13
N LEU A 33 6.67 0.33 16.35
CA LEU A 33 5.27 0.77 16.39
C LEU A 33 4.45 0.10 17.52
N GLY A 34 3.67 0.87 18.30
CA GLY A 34 2.59 0.36 19.18
C GLY A 34 2.58 0.88 20.63
N ASP A 35 1.52 0.53 21.38
CA ASP A 35 1.32 0.92 22.78
C ASP A 35 2.29 0.13 23.68
N GLY A 36 3.34 0.81 24.15
CA GLY A 36 4.55 0.18 24.70
C GLY A 36 5.86 0.58 24.00
N ALA A 37 5.85 1.65 23.19
CA ALA A 37 7.03 2.26 22.57
C ALA A 37 8.27 2.11 23.44
N VAL A 38 9.20 1.24 23.01
CA VAL A 38 10.45 1.02 23.72
C VAL A 38 11.23 2.31 23.60
N ARG A 39 11.17 3.18 24.62
CA ARG A 39 12.17 4.23 24.85
C ARG A 39 13.50 3.54 25.13
N THR A 40 14.13 3.00 24.10
CA THR A 40 15.49 2.46 24.16
C THR A 40 16.45 3.54 23.69
N GLN A 41 17.54 3.65 24.45
CA GLN A 41 18.61 4.62 24.22
C GLN A 41 19.79 3.96 23.48
N GLY A 42 19.63 2.70 23.03
CA GLY A 42 20.68 1.91 22.41
C GLY A 42 21.70 1.33 23.41
N PRO A 43 22.71 0.58 22.92
CA PRO A 43 22.87 0.13 21.55
C PRO A 43 21.72 -0.79 21.12
N GLN A 44 21.05 -0.49 20.00
CA GLN A 44 19.90 -1.23 19.50
C GLN A 44 20.08 -1.54 18.02
N GLU A 45 19.99 -2.81 17.64
CA GLU A 45 19.91 -3.19 16.23
C GLU A 45 18.57 -2.73 15.65
N VAL A 46 18.63 -1.89 14.61
CA VAL A 46 17.46 -1.27 13.97
C VAL A 46 17.22 -1.77 12.55
N SER A 47 18.15 -2.57 12.00
CA SER A 47 18.00 -3.18 10.68
C SER A 47 17.33 -4.55 10.77
N LEU A 48 16.33 -4.79 9.92
CA LEU A 48 15.84 -6.15 9.62
C LEU A 48 16.46 -6.70 8.33
N LEU A 49 17.48 -6.03 7.80
CA LEU A 49 18.13 -6.37 6.54
C LEU A 49 19.14 -7.49 6.75
N THR A 50 19.18 -8.45 5.83
CA THR A 50 20.17 -9.54 5.85
C THR A 50 21.55 -9.09 5.36
N GLU A 51 21.60 -8.01 4.58
CA GLU A 51 22.78 -7.57 3.87
C GLU A 51 23.69 -6.67 4.71
N ILE A 52 23.10 -5.92 5.65
CA ILE A 52 23.79 -4.96 6.52
C ILE A 52 23.07 -4.83 7.87
N GLY A 53 23.85 -4.92 8.94
CA GLY A 53 23.40 -4.60 10.29
C GLY A 53 23.54 -3.10 10.54
N VAL A 54 22.52 -2.50 11.13
CA VAL A 54 22.52 -1.07 11.51
C VAL A 54 22.21 -1.01 12.98
N THR A 55 23.11 -0.40 13.76
CA THR A 55 22.94 -0.22 15.20
C THR A 55 22.75 1.26 15.51
N PHE A 56 21.63 1.58 16.15
CA PHE A 56 21.37 2.88 16.75
C PHE A 56 22.02 2.96 18.13
N ASP A 57 22.68 4.07 18.44
CA ASP A 57 23.34 4.31 19.72
C ASP A 57 23.17 5.77 20.17
N SER A 58 23.32 6.03 21.47
CA SER A 58 23.15 7.35 22.09
C SER A 58 24.45 7.90 22.66
N SER A 59 24.56 9.23 22.66
CA SER A 59 25.68 9.94 23.29
C SER A 59 25.56 10.05 24.81
N LEU A 60 24.36 9.92 25.39
CA LEU A 60 24.06 10.06 26.83
C LEU A 60 22.79 9.28 27.20
N ASP A 61 22.69 8.78 28.44
CA ASP A 61 21.45 8.19 28.98
C ASP A 61 20.31 9.22 28.90
N GLY A 62 19.42 9.07 27.92
CA GLY A 62 18.20 9.88 27.77
C GLY A 62 18.13 10.83 26.58
N GLY A 63 19.22 11.04 25.85
CA GLY A 63 19.29 12.08 24.82
C GLY A 63 18.74 11.70 23.45
N SER A 64 18.57 10.41 23.17
CA SER A 64 18.02 9.93 21.90
C SER A 64 17.10 8.74 22.11
N ILE A 65 16.12 8.60 21.22
CA ILE A 65 15.01 7.67 21.36
C ILE A 65 14.73 6.95 20.06
N LEU A 66 14.31 5.70 20.15
CA LEU A 66 13.48 5.05 19.14
C LEU A 66 12.04 5.13 19.65
N PHE A 67 11.13 5.66 18.84
CA PHE A 67 9.81 6.02 19.34
C PHE A 67 8.74 5.91 18.26
N SER A 68 7.52 5.62 18.70
CA SER A 68 6.30 5.82 17.92
C SER A 68 5.31 6.57 18.81
N GLY A 69 5.00 7.81 18.45
CA GLY A 69 4.15 8.68 19.24
C GLY A 69 4.31 10.14 18.87
N PHE A 70 3.53 11.01 19.51
CA PHE A 70 3.58 12.45 19.24
C PHE A 70 4.92 13.07 19.61
N TYR A 71 5.43 13.92 18.73
CA TYR A 71 6.70 14.62 18.85
C TYR A 71 6.59 16.01 18.22
N GLY A 72 6.69 17.04 19.04
CA GLY A 72 6.54 18.43 18.61
C GLY A 72 7.83 19.02 18.04
N LEU A 73 7.74 19.56 16.82
CA LEU A 73 8.85 20.21 16.11
C LEU A 73 8.70 21.74 16.05
N GLY A 74 7.88 22.30 16.94
CA GLY A 74 7.61 23.74 17.01
C GLY A 74 6.95 24.24 15.72
N VAL A 75 7.51 25.26 15.08
CA VAL A 75 6.94 25.77 13.82
C VAL A 75 7.07 24.78 12.67
N ASN A 76 8.00 23.82 12.74
CA ASN A 76 8.14 22.76 11.74
C ASN A 76 7.10 21.64 11.88
N GLY A 77 6.05 21.84 12.68
CA GLY A 77 4.92 20.93 12.80
C GLY A 77 5.17 19.84 13.82
N ASP A 78 4.73 18.63 13.51
CA ASP A 78 4.72 17.51 14.45
C ASP A 78 4.88 16.17 13.73
N TRP A 79 5.52 15.22 14.40
CA TRP A 79 5.53 13.82 13.99
C TRP A 79 4.74 12.98 14.98
N GLY A 80 3.92 12.04 14.52
CA GLY A 80 3.08 11.24 15.42
C GLY A 80 2.14 10.25 14.75
N GLY A 81 1.37 9.54 15.58
CA GLY A 81 0.54 8.41 15.17
C GLY A 81 1.36 7.12 14.97
N ASP A 82 1.04 6.34 13.95
CA ASP A 82 1.76 5.12 13.56
C ASP A 82 3.05 5.44 12.77
N PHE A 83 3.81 6.44 13.23
CA PHE A 83 5.05 6.88 12.59
C PHE A 83 6.22 6.54 13.52
N ALA A 84 6.99 5.51 13.16
CA ALA A 84 8.19 5.12 13.91
C ALA A 84 9.41 5.90 13.41
N PHE A 85 10.20 6.40 14.36
CA PHE A 85 11.38 7.22 14.06
C PHE A 85 12.46 7.06 15.13
N ALA A 86 13.67 7.45 14.75
CA ALA A 86 14.74 7.76 15.68
C ALA A 86 14.75 9.28 15.93
N GLY A 87 14.88 9.71 17.18
CA GLY A 87 14.82 11.11 17.54
C GLY A 87 15.81 11.52 18.63
N LEU A 88 16.03 12.82 18.78
CA LEU A 88 16.81 13.45 19.85
C LEU A 88 15.87 14.07 20.88
N ASP A 89 15.61 13.38 22.00
CA ASP A 89 14.65 13.81 23.03
C ASP A 89 15.17 15.03 23.81
N PHE A 90 14.59 16.19 23.50
CA PHE A 90 15.00 17.48 24.09
C PHE A 90 14.14 17.89 25.30
N ASP A 91 12.91 17.36 25.43
CA ASP A 91 11.91 17.79 26.42
C ASP A 91 12.26 17.37 27.85
N LEU A 92 12.95 16.24 28.03
CA LEU A 92 13.27 15.70 29.36
C LEU A 92 14.52 16.31 30.02
N PHE A 93 15.44 16.92 29.25
CA PHE A 93 16.78 17.25 29.76
C PHE A 93 17.38 18.61 29.31
N GLY A 94 16.67 19.43 28.55
CA GLY A 94 16.86 20.90 28.55
C GLY A 94 18.14 21.50 27.95
N PHE A 95 18.95 20.77 27.16
CA PHE A 95 20.14 21.33 26.48
C PHE A 95 20.36 20.76 25.07
N ASP A 96 20.86 21.59 24.15
CA ASP A 96 21.16 21.34 22.73
C ASP A 96 22.34 20.38 22.44
N ALA A 97 22.70 19.49 23.37
CA ALA A 97 23.97 18.76 23.31
C ALA A 97 23.81 17.25 23.08
N TYR A 98 22.75 16.82 22.38
CA TYR A 98 22.51 15.41 22.10
C TYR A 98 22.90 15.01 20.69
N SER A 99 23.39 13.79 20.58
CA SER A 99 23.71 13.12 19.34
C SER A 99 23.12 11.71 19.32
N MET A 100 22.63 11.31 18.14
CA MET A 100 22.30 9.93 17.83
C MET A 100 23.27 9.39 16.80
N TRP A 101 23.66 8.14 16.97
CA TRP A 101 24.63 7.45 16.14
C TRP A 101 23.98 6.27 15.45
N PHE A 102 24.39 6.05 14.21
CA PHE A 102 24.10 4.84 13.47
C PHE A 102 25.40 4.25 13.01
N THR A 103 25.68 3.01 13.40
CA THR A 103 26.87 2.27 12.95
C THR A 103 26.46 1.11 12.06
N PHE A 104 27.30 0.82 11.08
CA PHE A 104 27.05 -0.16 10.04
C PHE A 104 28.04 -1.31 10.15
N THR A 105 27.56 -2.55 10.02
CA THR A 105 28.45 -3.73 10.03
C THR A 105 29.32 -3.85 8.78
N LYS A 106 28.99 -3.11 7.72
CA LYS A 106 29.74 -3.01 6.46
C LYS A 106 29.75 -1.56 5.97
N PRO A 107 30.77 -1.12 5.21
CA PRO A 107 30.78 0.23 4.67
C PRO A 107 29.71 0.44 3.60
N VAL A 108 29.23 1.69 3.52
CA VAL A 108 28.31 2.18 2.48
C VAL A 108 28.96 3.36 1.74
N ASN A 109 28.58 3.61 0.49
CA ASN A 109 29.03 4.81 -0.23
C ASN A 109 28.06 5.99 -0.08
N ALA A 110 26.82 5.75 0.35
CA ALA A 110 25.92 6.84 0.72
C ALA A 110 24.91 6.40 1.77
N PHE A 111 24.38 7.38 2.51
CA PHE A 111 23.16 7.24 3.29
C PHE A 111 22.31 8.50 3.16
N ALA A 112 21.00 8.38 3.34
CA ALA A 112 20.09 9.50 3.56
C ALA A 112 18.87 9.05 4.36
N ALA A 113 18.37 9.89 5.27
CA ALA A 113 17.14 9.63 6.00
C ALA A 113 16.12 10.74 5.74
N PHE A 114 14.85 10.38 5.70
CA PHE A 114 13.78 11.36 5.71
C PHE A 114 13.70 11.93 7.12
N MET A 115 13.96 13.22 7.28
CA MET A 115 14.09 13.82 8.60
C MET A 115 13.42 15.19 8.69
N ASN A 116 13.21 15.62 9.92
CA ASN A 116 12.81 16.96 10.27
C ASN A 116 13.42 17.33 11.62
N TYR A 117 13.43 18.61 11.98
CA TYR A 117 13.99 19.08 13.24
C TYR A 117 13.20 20.24 13.79
N ARG A 118 13.23 20.35 15.13
CA ARG A 118 12.52 21.38 15.87
C ARG A 118 13.04 22.78 15.54
N VAL A 119 12.10 23.69 15.27
CA VAL A 119 12.36 25.13 15.10
C VAL A 119 11.47 25.88 16.08
N PRO A 120 11.99 26.85 16.86
CA PRO A 120 11.24 27.42 17.96
C PRO A 120 10.12 28.31 17.42
N THR A 121 9.01 28.36 18.16
CA THR A 121 7.91 29.31 17.95
C THR A 121 8.34 30.72 18.35
N GLN A 122 7.60 31.73 17.88
CA GLN A 122 7.88 33.12 18.24
C GLN A 122 7.83 33.34 19.76
N GLU A 123 6.89 32.70 20.45
CA GLU A 123 6.77 32.74 21.92
C GLU A 123 8.01 32.14 22.61
N GLU A 124 8.52 31.02 22.10
CA GLU A 124 9.76 30.40 22.60
C GLU A 124 10.99 31.29 22.37
N ILE A 125 11.07 31.95 21.20
CA ILE A 125 12.15 32.90 20.88
C ILE A 125 12.08 34.13 21.81
N ASP A 126 10.89 34.68 22.02
CA ASP A 126 10.68 35.82 22.92
C ASP A 126 11.00 35.45 24.38
N GLY A 127 10.84 34.17 24.75
CA GLY A 127 11.28 33.58 26.01
C GLY A 127 12.79 33.26 26.10
N GLY A 128 13.56 33.53 25.04
CA GLY A 128 15.01 33.37 25.00
C GLY A 128 15.51 31.99 24.57
N LEU A 129 14.64 31.11 24.05
CA LEU A 129 15.06 29.81 23.52
C LEU A 129 15.73 29.96 22.15
N VAL A 130 16.94 29.39 22.03
CA VAL A 130 17.72 29.33 20.79
C VAL A 130 18.19 27.89 20.62
N TYR A 131 17.93 27.29 19.45
CA TYR A 131 18.47 25.97 19.10
C TYR A 131 19.77 26.10 18.32
N SER A 132 20.71 25.21 18.62
CA SER A 132 21.97 25.04 17.91
C SER A 132 21.73 24.38 16.54
N ASP A 133 22.57 24.73 15.57
CA ASP A 133 22.48 24.21 14.22
C ASP A 133 22.54 22.68 14.17
N VAL A 134 21.73 22.05 13.32
CA VAL A 134 21.74 20.59 13.16
C VAL A 134 22.98 20.17 12.38
N ILE A 135 23.80 19.33 13.00
CA ILE A 135 25.05 18.84 12.40
C ILE A 135 24.89 17.38 11.97
N LEU A 136 25.25 17.09 10.71
CA LEU A 136 25.30 15.75 10.15
C LEU A 136 26.74 15.35 9.82
N GLU A 137 27.20 14.23 10.35
CA GLU A 137 28.56 13.73 10.18
C GLU A 137 28.59 12.29 9.73
N ALA A 138 29.51 11.94 8.82
CA ALA A 138 29.80 10.56 8.43
C ALA A 138 31.12 10.08 9.07
N PHE A 139 31.20 8.80 9.42
CA PHE A 139 32.40 8.20 10.04
C PHE A 139 33.05 7.16 9.15
N GLY A 140 34.39 7.11 9.20
CA GLY A 140 35.18 6.05 8.59
C GLY A 140 35.34 4.83 9.51
N SER A 141 36.05 3.81 9.02
CA SER A 141 36.28 2.52 9.70
C SER A 141 36.96 2.61 11.08
N ARG A 142 37.59 3.74 11.42
CA ARG A 142 38.24 3.99 12.71
C ARG A 142 37.42 4.92 13.62
N GLY A 143 36.17 5.20 13.28
CA GLY A 143 35.28 6.11 14.02
C GLY A 143 35.58 7.60 13.85
N GLY A 144 36.57 7.97 13.05
CA GLY A 144 36.88 9.37 12.75
C GLY A 144 35.86 9.97 11.77
N VAL A 145 35.49 11.24 11.97
CA VAL A 145 34.64 12.00 11.06
C VAL A 145 35.35 12.17 9.71
N ILE A 146 34.68 11.76 8.64
CA ILE A 146 35.19 11.85 7.26
C ILE A 146 34.42 12.85 6.40
N GLU A 147 33.25 13.31 6.86
CA GLU A 147 32.46 14.38 6.23
C GLU A 147 31.54 15.02 7.28
N THR A 148 31.28 16.32 7.15
CA THR A 148 30.42 17.11 8.06
C THR A 148 29.62 18.14 7.28
N HIS A 149 28.33 18.26 7.58
CA HIS A 149 27.44 19.31 7.06
C HIS A 149 26.64 19.96 8.19
N ASN A 150 26.41 21.26 8.04
CA ASN A 150 25.49 22.00 8.89
C ASN A 150 24.14 22.07 8.18
N LEU A 151 23.21 21.20 8.53
CA LEU A 151 21.93 21.08 7.83
C LEU A 151 21.07 22.33 7.96
N THR A 152 21.16 23.05 9.08
CA THR A 152 20.41 24.29 9.28
C THR A 152 20.79 25.36 8.25
N LEU A 153 22.07 25.41 7.86
CA LEU A 153 22.59 26.40 6.90
C LEU A 153 22.65 25.85 5.46
N ASP A 154 23.15 24.63 5.29
CA ASP A 154 23.46 24.05 3.98
C ASP A 154 22.19 23.55 3.27
N ALA A 155 21.20 23.06 4.01
CA ALA A 155 19.95 22.53 3.45
C ALA A 155 18.80 22.58 4.47
N PRO A 156 18.26 23.77 4.79
CA PRO A 156 17.22 23.92 5.80
C PRO A 156 15.95 23.12 5.46
N ILE A 157 15.25 22.64 6.49
CA ILE A 157 13.95 21.98 6.39
C ILE A 157 12.90 22.92 6.98
N SER A 158 11.86 23.22 6.20
CA SER A 158 10.77 24.09 6.59
C SER A 158 9.44 23.42 6.26
N THR A 159 8.68 23.05 7.29
CA THR A 159 7.41 22.32 7.17
C THR A 159 6.36 22.96 8.09
N PRO A 160 5.96 24.21 7.81
CA PRO A 160 5.16 25.01 8.73
C PRO A 160 3.87 24.30 9.12
N PHE A 161 3.77 23.91 10.39
CA PHE A 161 2.59 23.23 10.99
C PHE A 161 2.15 21.95 10.28
N ALA A 162 3.04 21.31 9.52
CA ALA A 162 2.70 20.09 8.79
C ALA A 162 2.97 18.83 9.65
N THR A 163 2.03 17.88 9.61
CA THR A 163 2.16 16.61 10.32
C THR A 163 2.91 15.57 9.48
N ASN A 164 3.88 14.87 10.09
CA ASN A 164 4.73 13.83 9.47
C ASN A 164 5.45 14.29 8.18
N ALA A 165 5.76 15.59 8.08
CA ALA A 165 6.46 16.18 6.95
C ALA A 165 7.96 16.34 7.24
N GLY A 166 8.79 16.37 6.20
CA GLY A 166 10.24 16.46 6.30
C GLY A 166 10.91 16.45 4.93
N ALA A 167 12.22 16.26 4.90
CA ALA A 167 12.98 16.11 3.67
C ALA A 167 14.15 15.13 3.87
N TYR A 168 14.66 14.56 2.78
CA TYR A 168 15.82 13.67 2.85
C TYR A 168 17.10 14.45 3.13
N ARG A 169 17.89 14.03 4.11
CA ARG A 169 19.26 14.52 4.33
C ARG A 169 20.21 13.36 4.50
N GLY A 170 21.40 13.49 3.94
CA GLY A 170 22.36 12.40 3.88
C GLY A 170 23.74 12.83 3.40
N ILE A 171 24.65 11.87 3.31
CA ILE A 171 26.00 12.10 2.79
C ILE A 171 26.30 11.01 1.76
N GLY A 172 26.73 11.43 0.58
CA GLY A 172 27.23 10.55 -0.48
C GLY A 172 28.73 10.74 -0.72
N ARG A 173 29.44 9.64 -0.94
CA ARG A 173 30.88 9.58 -1.20
C ARG A 173 31.17 8.70 -2.41
N ALA A 174 32.29 8.96 -3.07
CA ALA A 174 32.73 8.15 -4.21
C ALA A 174 33.26 6.76 -3.79
N ALA A 175 33.72 6.63 -2.54
CA ALA A 175 34.20 5.37 -1.98
C ALA A 175 33.16 4.80 -1.00
N GLU A 176 33.14 3.46 -0.86
CA GLU A 176 32.44 2.78 0.24
C GLU A 176 33.30 2.84 1.50
N ASP A 177 33.34 4.01 2.13
CA ASP A 177 34.14 4.28 3.32
C ASP A 177 33.32 4.80 4.51
N ILE A 178 31.99 4.87 4.40
CA ILE A 178 31.10 5.28 5.50
C ILE A 178 30.72 4.06 6.32
N TYR A 179 31.15 4.02 7.59
CA TYR A 179 30.82 2.96 8.56
C TYR A 179 29.75 3.39 9.56
N GLY A 180 29.27 4.62 9.46
CA GLY A 180 28.22 5.13 10.30
C GLY A 180 28.03 6.63 10.10
N PHE A 181 27.04 7.19 10.77
CA PHE A 181 26.81 8.62 10.81
C PHE A 181 26.27 9.08 12.16
N ARG A 182 26.39 10.37 12.42
CA ARG A 182 25.87 11.06 13.59
C ARG A 182 25.04 12.25 13.17
N VAL A 183 23.92 12.44 13.86
CA VAL A 183 23.14 13.68 13.81
C VAL A 183 23.11 14.26 15.21
N SER A 184 23.35 15.57 15.33
CA SER A 184 23.44 16.25 16.62
C SER A 184 22.64 17.55 16.68
N ASN A 185 22.42 18.00 17.92
CA ASN A 185 21.88 19.29 18.36
C ASN A 185 20.36 19.34 18.47
N ALA A 186 19.68 20.22 17.71
CA ALA A 186 18.23 20.47 17.84
C ALA A 186 17.40 19.17 17.86
N GLY A 187 16.15 19.23 18.31
CA GLY A 187 15.24 18.08 18.36
C GLY A 187 14.97 17.47 16.97
N VAL A 188 15.91 16.65 16.47
CA VAL A 188 15.86 16.00 15.17
C VAL A 188 15.09 14.70 15.30
N VAL A 189 14.28 14.39 14.30
CA VAL A 189 13.64 13.10 14.10
C VAL A 189 13.91 12.61 12.68
N LEU A 190 14.18 11.32 12.52
CA LEU A 190 14.42 10.71 11.22
C LEU A 190 13.77 9.33 11.09
N THR A 191 13.37 9.00 9.87
CA THR A 191 12.87 7.69 9.47
C THR A 191 13.35 7.35 8.05
N ASN A 192 13.00 6.16 7.54
CA ASN A 192 13.35 5.70 6.20
C ASN A 192 14.85 5.90 5.89
N LEU A 193 15.73 5.46 6.81
CA LEU A 193 17.16 5.52 6.64
C LEU A 193 17.55 4.64 5.45
N THR A 194 17.89 5.28 4.34
CA THR A 194 18.26 4.67 3.07
C THR A 194 19.77 4.60 2.98
N LEU A 195 20.31 3.41 2.73
CA LEU A 195 21.74 3.11 2.60
C LEU A 195 22.02 2.66 1.17
N ALA A 196 23.14 3.07 0.59
CA ALA A 196 23.60 2.61 -0.72
C ALA A 196 24.95 1.90 -0.59
N SER A 197 25.06 0.75 -1.26
CA SER A 197 26.33 0.03 -1.36
C SER A 197 26.33 -0.80 -2.64
N ASN A 198 27.44 -0.75 -3.37
CA ASN A 198 27.78 -1.65 -4.48
C ASN A 198 27.81 -3.12 -4.06
N SER A 199 27.99 -3.39 -2.76
CA SER A 199 27.95 -4.75 -2.19
C SER A 199 26.54 -5.30 -2.01
N PHE A 200 25.51 -4.44 -2.07
CA PHE A 200 24.13 -4.92 -2.03
C PHE A 200 23.79 -5.64 -3.33
N PRO A 201 23.03 -6.75 -3.27
CA PRO A 201 22.58 -7.40 -4.48
C PRO A 201 21.76 -6.41 -5.28
N THR A 202 22.13 -6.27 -6.56
CA THR A 202 21.41 -5.44 -7.51
C THR A 202 19.96 -5.91 -7.57
N GLU A 203 19.05 -5.09 -7.08
CA GLU A 203 17.67 -5.17 -7.54
C GLU A 203 17.73 -5.05 -9.06
N ASN A 204 17.04 -5.91 -9.82
CA ASN A 204 16.95 -5.76 -11.26
C ASN A 204 16.53 -4.31 -11.54
N PRO A 205 17.41 -3.46 -12.10
CA PRO A 205 17.07 -2.07 -12.24
C PRO A 205 15.96 -1.97 -13.28
N ILE A 206 14.79 -1.52 -12.86
CA ILE A 206 13.93 -0.76 -13.76
C ILE A 206 14.78 0.45 -14.13
N PRO A 207 15.09 0.69 -15.42
CA PRO A 207 15.95 1.81 -15.79
C PRO A 207 15.33 3.12 -15.28
N GLU A 208 16.00 3.81 -14.37
CA GLU A 208 15.73 5.23 -14.19
C GLU A 208 16.23 5.96 -15.45
N PRO A 209 15.52 6.96 -15.97
CA PRO A 209 16.00 7.77 -17.07
C PRO A 209 17.30 8.48 -16.66
N GLY A 210 18.44 7.94 -17.08
CA GLY A 210 19.76 8.49 -16.78
C GLY A 210 19.88 9.93 -17.28
N THR A 211 19.98 10.88 -16.35
CA THR A 211 20.16 12.31 -16.62
C THR A 211 21.62 12.67 -16.96
N PHE A 212 22.55 11.72 -16.99
CA PHE A 212 23.97 11.96 -17.24
C PHE A 212 24.44 11.52 -18.64
N ALA A 213 23.87 12.14 -19.69
CA ALA A 213 24.44 12.14 -21.03
C ALA A 213 24.39 13.52 -21.72
N LEU A 214 24.27 14.62 -20.95
CA LEU A 214 24.14 15.98 -21.48
C LEU A 214 25.25 16.97 -21.10
N LEU A 215 26.36 16.50 -20.51
CA LEU A 215 27.56 17.32 -20.29
C LEU A 215 28.81 16.53 -20.72
N GLY A 216 29.12 16.57 -22.01
CA GLY A 216 30.36 15.96 -22.51
C GLY A 216 30.64 16.12 -24.01
N GLY A 217 29.99 17.04 -24.70
CA GLY A 217 30.12 17.16 -26.16
C GLY A 217 29.93 18.58 -26.69
N ALA A 218 30.45 19.58 -25.99
CA ALA A 218 30.48 20.95 -26.50
C ALA A 218 31.81 21.59 -26.14
N LEU A 219 32.89 21.17 -26.81
CA LEU A 219 34.11 21.94 -27.01
C LEU A 219 34.92 21.30 -28.13
N LEU A 220 35.40 22.14 -29.05
CA LEU A 220 36.27 21.87 -30.21
C LEU A 220 35.57 21.45 -31.51
N LEU A 221 35.26 22.44 -32.37
CA LEU A 221 36.06 22.72 -33.57
C LEU A 221 35.39 23.85 -34.38
N GLY A 222 35.86 25.07 -34.14
CA GLY A 222 35.72 26.18 -35.07
C GLY A 222 37.00 26.33 -35.91
N ALA A 223 36.78 26.69 -37.18
CA ALA A 223 37.73 27.16 -38.20
C ALA A 223 38.48 26.11 -39.05
N ALA A 224 38.07 25.98 -40.32
CA ALA A 224 38.83 26.48 -41.48
C ALA A 224 38.01 26.38 -42.77
N ALA A 225 38.26 27.30 -43.70
CA ALA A 225 37.38 27.66 -44.81
C ALA A 225 37.78 27.06 -46.18
N ARG A 226 36.79 27.09 -47.11
CA ARG A 226 36.87 27.15 -48.60
C ARG A 226 37.22 25.86 -49.39
N ARG A 227 36.24 25.31 -50.15
CA ARG A 227 36.06 25.50 -51.63
C ARG A 227 35.01 24.53 -52.22
N ARG A 228 34.07 25.11 -52.98
CA ARG A 228 33.35 24.63 -54.19
C ARG A 228 33.02 23.13 -54.35
N ALA A 229 31.71 22.85 -54.48
CA ALA A 229 31.02 22.32 -55.68
C ALA A 229 30.08 21.11 -55.44
N ARG A 230 28.83 21.31 -55.91
CA ARG A 230 27.90 20.35 -56.53
C ARG A 230 27.32 19.21 -55.67
N GLY A 231 26.05 19.40 -55.30
CA GLY A 231 24.96 18.49 -55.63
C GLY A 231 24.88 17.16 -54.87
N VAL A 232 24.19 17.16 -53.74
CA VAL A 232 23.50 15.99 -53.18
C VAL A 232 22.17 16.48 -52.58
N LEU A 233 21.05 16.03 -53.15
CA LEU A 233 19.72 16.21 -52.56
C LEU A 233 19.64 15.23 -51.38
N LEU A 234 19.99 15.71 -50.19
CA LEU A 234 19.91 14.94 -48.94
C LEU A 234 18.51 15.14 -48.36
N THR A 235 17.66 14.12 -48.48
CA THR A 235 16.40 14.02 -47.75
C THR A 235 16.72 14.02 -46.25
N LEU A 236 16.50 15.17 -45.60
CA LEU A 236 16.56 15.30 -44.15
C LEU A 236 15.39 14.50 -43.55
N ALA A 237 15.67 13.26 -43.13
CA ALA A 237 14.79 12.57 -42.21
C ALA A 237 14.83 13.33 -40.89
N LEU A 238 13.79 14.11 -40.60
CA LEU A 238 13.50 14.64 -39.27
C LEU A 238 13.31 13.44 -38.34
N ALA A 239 14.38 12.97 -37.72
CA ALA A 239 14.26 12.12 -36.54
C ALA A 239 13.66 12.98 -35.44
N ALA A 240 12.35 12.87 -35.25
CA ALA A 240 11.70 13.38 -34.05
C ALA A 240 12.41 12.75 -32.83
N PRO A 241 12.68 13.52 -31.77
CA PRO A 241 13.20 12.92 -30.55
C PRO A 241 12.16 11.90 -30.06
N ALA A 242 12.53 10.63 -30.09
CA ALA A 242 11.76 9.58 -29.45
C ALA A 242 11.91 9.75 -27.94
N PHE A 243 11.06 10.57 -27.33
CA PHE A 243 10.79 10.43 -25.91
C PHE A 243 10.30 8.99 -25.71
N SER A 244 10.80 8.28 -24.70
CA SER A 244 10.19 7.01 -24.33
C SER A 244 8.75 7.31 -23.93
N GLN A 245 7.81 6.97 -24.80
CA GLN A 245 6.39 7.12 -24.53
C GLN A 245 6.07 6.32 -23.27
N PHE A 246 5.39 6.94 -22.31
CA PHE A 246 4.88 6.24 -21.13
C PHE A 246 4.15 4.97 -21.58
N THR A 247 4.51 3.85 -20.98
CA THR A 247 3.87 2.57 -21.26
C THR A 247 3.07 2.11 -20.05
N SER A 248 1.81 1.73 -20.31
CA SER A 248 0.98 1.05 -19.31
C SER A 248 1.51 -0.34 -18.96
N GLY A 249 2.38 -0.93 -19.78
CA GLY A 249 2.75 -2.35 -19.67
C GLY A 249 1.68 -3.30 -20.25
N SER A 250 0.62 -2.78 -20.88
CA SER A 250 -0.33 -3.63 -21.61
C SER A 250 0.33 -4.26 -22.84
N ASN A 251 0.19 -5.58 -22.97
CA ASN A 251 0.59 -6.32 -24.18
C ASN A 251 -0.60 -6.56 -25.14
N GLY A 252 -1.81 -6.10 -24.79
CA GLY A 252 -3.03 -6.24 -25.58
C GLY A 252 -3.64 -7.64 -25.63
N SER A 253 -3.19 -8.60 -24.80
CA SER A 253 -3.68 -9.99 -24.85
C SER A 253 -5.17 -10.16 -24.56
N ASP A 254 -5.78 -9.20 -23.86
CA ASP A 254 -7.20 -9.19 -23.52
C ASP A 254 -8.06 -8.40 -24.54
N GLY A 255 -7.45 -7.93 -25.63
CA GLY A 255 -8.16 -7.22 -26.71
C GLY A 255 -8.78 -5.89 -26.26
N ALA A 256 -9.79 -5.41 -27.00
CA ALA A 256 -10.54 -4.21 -26.63
C ALA A 256 -11.70 -4.58 -25.69
N LEU A 257 -11.85 -3.86 -24.58
CA LEU A 257 -13.04 -3.93 -23.73
C LEU A 257 -14.02 -2.83 -24.14
N ASP A 258 -15.04 -3.16 -24.92
CA ASP A 258 -16.08 -2.22 -25.32
C ASP A 258 -17.46 -2.67 -24.82
N LEU A 259 -18.00 -1.95 -23.86
CA LEU A 259 -19.29 -2.25 -23.23
C LEU A 259 -20.27 -1.11 -23.50
N GLN A 260 -21.28 -1.40 -24.32
CA GLN A 260 -22.38 -0.48 -24.67
C GLN A 260 -23.73 -1.03 -24.22
N VAL A 261 -24.74 -0.16 -24.11
CA VAL A 261 -26.15 -0.60 -23.98
C VAL A 261 -26.58 -1.41 -25.20
N LEU A 262 -27.45 -2.39 -25.00
CA LEU A 262 -27.97 -3.21 -26.10
C LEU A 262 -29.07 -2.45 -26.87
N PRO A 263 -29.33 -2.79 -28.14
CA PRO A 263 -30.42 -2.19 -28.91
C PRO A 263 -31.75 -2.23 -28.15
N GLY A 264 -32.40 -1.06 -28.02
CA GLY A 264 -33.67 -0.91 -27.29
C GLY A 264 -33.53 -0.72 -25.77
N GLN A 265 -32.31 -0.64 -25.22
CA GLN A 265 -32.08 -0.37 -23.80
C GLN A 265 -31.45 1.01 -23.56
N THR A 266 -31.83 1.64 -22.45
CA THR A 266 -31.21 2.88 -21.95
C THR A 266 -30.17 2.62 -20.86
N THR A 267 -30.19 1.43 -20.26
CA THR A 267 -29.24 1.01 -19.22
C THR A 267 -28.85 -0.46 -19.42
N ARG A 268 -27.63 -0.82 -19.00
CA ARG A 268 -27.13 -2.20 -19.03
C ARG A 268 -26.23 -2.45 -17.82
N THR A 269 -26.58 -3.44 -17.00
CA THR A 269 -25.68 -3.93 -15.95
C THR A 269 -24.88 -5.12 -16.47
N VAL A 270 -23.55 -5.06 -16.34
CA VAL A 270 -22.62 -6.12 -16.71
C VAL A 270 -21.93 -6.59 -15.44
N GLU A 271 -22.15 -7.85 -15.05
CA GLU A 271 -21.30 -8.49 -14.05
C GLU A 271 -19.98 -8.86 -14.73
N PHE A 272 -18.88 -8.31 -14.24
CA PHE A 272 -17.56 -8.56 -14.81
C PHE A 272 -17.02 -9.88 -14.27
N ASP A 273 -17.15 -10.93 -15.10
CA ASP A 273 -16.64 -12.26 -14.85
C ASP A 273 -15.57 -12.58 -15.91
N PRO A 274 -14.26 -12.49 -15.57
CA PRO A 274 -13.18 -12.72 -16.51
C PRO A 274 -13.24 -14.10 -17.19
N ASP A 275 -13.64 -15.13 -16.44
CA ASP A 275 -13.70 -16.49 -16.96
C ASP A 275 -14.84 -16.62 -17.99
N ALA A 276 -16.01 -16.00 -17.73
CA ALA A 276 -17.12 -15.98 -18.69
C ALA A 276 -16.84 -15.10 -19.92
N LEU A 277 -16.01 -14.07 -19.77
CA LEU A 277 -15.63 -13.15 -20.85
C LEU A 277 -14.38 -13.62 -21.63
N ASN A 278 -13.78 -14.75 -21.24
CA ASN A 278 -12.49 -15.24 -21.77
C ASN A 278 -11.37 -14.18 -21.68
N LEU A 279 -11.32 -13.44 -20.58
CA LEU A 279 -10.30 -12.43 -20.27
C LEU A 279 -9.35 -12.92 -19.18
N ASN A 280 -8.16 -12.34 -19.16
CA ASN A 280 -7.09 -12.59 -18.19
C ASN A 280 -6.74 -14.10 -18.06
N PRO A 281 -6.20 -14.74 -19.12
CA PRO A 281 -5.75 -16.14 -19.05
C PRO A 281 -4.71 -16.40 -17.96
N ALA A 282 -3.94 -15.38 -17.59
CA ALA A 282 -2.95 -15.42 -16.51
C ALA A 282 -3.57 -15.57 -15.11
N ARG A 283 -4.87 -15.29 -14.95
CA ARG A 283 -5.63 -15.52 -13.72
C ARG A 283 -5.13 -14.72 -12.50
N ASP A 284 -4.48 -13.58 -12.74
CA ASP A 284 -3.82 -12.71 -11.76
C ASP A 284 -4.54 -11.36 -11.54
N ASN A 285 -5.67 -11.13 -12.23
CA ASN A 285 -6.41 -9.86 -12.28
C ASN A 285 -5.61 -8.65 -12.81
N VAL A 286 -4.52 -8.92 -13.54
CA VAL A 286 -3.83 -7.92 -14.35
C VAL A 286 -4.29 -8.09 -15.80
N PHE A 287 -5.15 -7.18 -16.23
CA PHE A 287 -5.75 -7.22 -17.55
C PHE A 287 -4.93 -6.35 -18.51
N HIS A 288 -4.65 -6.87 -19.70
CA HIS A 288 -3.88 -6.22 -20.75
C HIS A 288 -4.76 -5.92 -21.96
N PHE A 289 -5.50 -4.82 -21.90
CA PHE A 289 -6.38 -4.35 -22.98
C PHE A 289 -5.64 -3.52 -24.03
N THR A 290 -6.18 -3.47 -25.24
CA THR A 290 -5.79 -2.47 -26.25
C THR A 290 -6.48 -1.14 -25.96
N THR A 291 -7.79 -1.13 -25.82
CA THR A 291 -8.60 0.03 -25.41
C THR A 291 -9.69 -0.39 -24.43
N ILE A 292 -10.21 0.59 -23.68
CA ILE A 292 -11.33 0.36 -22.76
C ILE A 292 -12.39 1.44 -23.01
N ASN A 293 -13.63 1.04 -23.24
CA ASN A 293 -14.76 1.92 -23.44
C ASN A 293 -15.97 1.41 -22.66
N ILE A 294 -16.35 2.15 -21.60
CA ILE A 294 -17.58 1.90 -20.84
C ILE A 294 -18.58 2.97 -21.25
N GLY A 295 -19.53 2.60 -22.10
CA GLY A 295 -20.54 3.50 -22.66
C GLY A 295 -21.50 4.08 -21.62
N PRO A 296 -22.17 5.20 -21.94
CA PRO A 296 -23.18 5.79 -21.06
C PRO A 296 -24.33 4.80 -20.80
N GLY A 297 -24.90 4.84 -19.59
CA GLY A 297 -25.96 3.90 -19.18
C GLY A 297 -25.47 2.48 -18.84
N VAL A 298 -24.18 2.17 -19.06
CA VAL A 298 -23.59 0.89 -18.64
C VAL A 298 -23.13 0.95 -17.19
N THR A 299 -23.41 -0.08 -16.40
CA THR A 299 -22.84 -0.29 -15.06
C THR A 299 -22.08 -1.61 -15.05
N VAL A 300 -20.76 -1.55 -14.95
CA VAL A 300 -19.88 -2.70 -14.74
C VAL A 300 -19.79 -2.96 -13.25
N VAL A 301 -20.29 -4.11 -12.80
CA VAL A 301 -20.20 -4.53 -11.39
C VAL A 301 -19.12 -5.59 -11.27
N MET A 302 -18.13 -5.34 -10.42
CA MET A 302 -17.09 -6.33 -10.11
C MET A 302 -17.30 -6.81 -8.68
N ARG A 303 -17.53 -8.12 -8.52
CA ARG A 303 -17.64 -8.76 -7.21
C ARG A 303 -16.37 -9.53 -6.90
N ALA A 304 -15.88 -9.47 -5.67
CA ALA A 304 -14.61 -10.11 -5.30
C ALA A 304 -14.57 -11.61 -5.66
N ASN A 305 -15.65 -12.35 -5.47
CA ASN A 305 -15.72 -13.79 -5.80
C ASN A 305 -15.59 -14.10 -7.30
N LYS A 306 -15.96 -13.16 -8.17
CA LYS A 306 -15.79 -13.27 -9.63
C LYS A 306 -14.38 -12.92 -10.09
N VAL A 307 -13.73 -12.02 -9.37
CA VAL A 307 -12.34 -11.61 -9.63
C VAL A 307 -11.40 -12.11 -8.53
N ARG A 308 -11.56 -13.39 -8.12
CA ARG A 308 -10.56 -14.15 -7.33
C ARG A 308 -10.16 -13.52 -5.99
N ASN A 309 -10.97 -12.62 -5.45
CA ASN A 309 -10.72 -11.79 -4.26
C ASN A 309 -9.44 -10.96 -4.32
N LEU A 310 -8.91 -10.71 -5.52
CA LEU A 310 -7.73 -9.86 -5.74
C LEU A 310 -8.15 -8.46 -6.19
N PRO A 311 -7.32 -7.43 -5.96
CA PRO A 311 -7.45 -6.14 -6.63
C PRO A 311 -7.54 -6.30 -8.15
N VAL A 312 -8.15 -5.33 -8.83
CA VAL A 312 -8.23 -5.30 -10.29
C VAL A 312 -7.24 -4.29 -10.85
N ILE A 313 -6.44 -4.70 -11.83
CA ILE A 313 -5.52 -3.81 -12.54
C ILE A 313 -5.84 -3.89 -14.03
N TRP A 314 -6.29 -2.78 -14.61
CA TRP A 314 -6.55 -2.64 -16.03
C TRP A 314 -5.44 -1.84 -16.69
N LEU A 315 -4.69 -2.48 -17.58
CA LEU A 315 -3.65 -1.87 -18.39
C LEU A 315 -4.18 -1.71 -19.81
N ALA A 316 -4.09 -0.51 -20.40
CA ALA A 316 -4.51 -0.22 -21.75
C ALA A 316 -3.35 0.35 -22.57
N SER A 317 -3.06 -0.20 -23.75
CA SER A 317 -2.05 0.37 -24.66
C SER A 317 -2.56 1.61 -25.40
N GLY A 318 -3.88 1.79 -25.47
CA GLY A 318 -4.59 2.93 -26.04
C GLY A 318 -5.47 3.65 -25.02
N ALA A 319 -6.37 4.48 -25.54
CA ALA A 319 -7.27 5.31 -24.72
C ALA A 319 -8.28 4.50 -23.89
N VAL A 320 -8.60 5.05 -22.72
CA VAL A 320 -9.64 4.57 -21.82
C VAL A 320 -10.73 5.65 -21.68
N THR A 321 -11.97 5.27 -21.95
CA THR A 321 -13.15 6.14 -21.80
C THR A 321 -14.17 5.49 -20.88
N ILE A 322 -14.56 6.21 -19.82
CA ILE A 322 -15.52 5.73 -18.82
C ILE A 322 -16.66 6.76 -18.74
N ALA A 323 -17.68 6.56 -19.59
CA ALA A 323 -18.91 7.34 -19.60
C ALA A 323 -20.04 6.69 -18.78
N GLY A 324 -19.96 5.37 -18.59
CA GLY A 324 -20.81 4.62 -17.66
C GLY A 324 -20.23 4.54 -16.24
N THR A 325 -20.67 3.56 -15.47
CA THR A 325 -20.23 3.32 -14.10
C THR A 325 -19.36 2.07 -14.02
N ILE A 326 -18.19 2.18 -13.39
CA ILE A 326 -17.44 1.06 -12.84
C ILE A 326 -17.75 1.00 -11.35
N ASN A 327 -18.34 -0.10 -10.89
CA ASN A 327 -18.69 -0.32 -9.50
C ASN A 327 -17.89 -1.49 -8.94
N VAL A 328 -16.90 -1.16 -8.12
CA VAL A 328 -16.09 -2.07 -7.32
C VAL A 328 -16.42 -1.93 -5.82
N SER A 329 -17.57 -1.35 -5.45
CA SER A 329 -17.98 -1.14 -4.06
C SER A 329 -18.30 -2.46 -3.34
N GLY A 330 -18.19 -2.44 -2.01
CA GLY A 330 -18.60 -3.53 -1.14
C GLY A 330 -20.12 -3.63 -1.02
N ALA A 331 -20.63 -4.85 -0.80
CA ALA A 331 -22.06 -5.07 -0.58
C ALA A 331 -22.49 -4.61 0.84
N ALA A 332 -23.77 -4.25 0.96
CA ALA A 332 -24.41 -4.01 2.25
C ALA A 332 -24.42 -5.27 3.11
N GLY A 333 -24.37 -5.07 4.43
CA GLY A 333 -24.66 -6.11 5.41
C GLY A 333 -26.09 -6.63 5.28
N HIS A 334 -26.32 -7.90 5.60
CA HIS A 334 -27.68 -8.44 5.62
C HIS A 334 -28.51 -7.76 6.73
N PRO A 335 -29.81 -7.50 6.50
CA PRO A 335 -30.69 -6.97 7.54
C PRO A 335 -30.89 -7.99 8.66
N GLN A 336 -31.45 -7.54 9.79
CA GLN A 336 -31.93 -8.48 10.81
C GLN A 336 -32.98 -9.40 10.22
N THR A 337 -32.94 -10.67 10.63
CA THR A 337 -33.72 -11.72 9.99
C THR A 337 -34.00 -12.86 10.96
N SER A 338 -35.06 -13.63 10.72
CA SER A 338 -35.29 -14.93 11.37
C SER A 338 -34.75 -16.09 10.53
N ASP A 339 -34.34 -15.82 9.29
CA ASP A 339 -33.81 -16.81 8.35
C ASP A 339 -32.29 -16.94 8.51
N THR A 340 -31.84 -18.09 9.01
CA THR A 340 -30.41 -18.43 9.19
C THR A 340 -29.66 -18.48 7.87
N ALA A 341 -30.33 -18.75 6.75
CA ALA A 341 -29.70 -18.77 5.43
C ALA A 341 -29.18 -17.40 4.99
N LEU A 342 -29.81 -16.32 5.46
CA LEU A 342 -29.43 -14.94 5.15
C LEU A 342 -28.29 -14.42 6.04
N ARG A 343 -27.90 -15.17 7.09
CA ARG A 343 -26.77 -14.85 7.96
C ARG A 343 -25.45 -15.08 7.23
N ALA A 344 -25.07 -14.15 6.36
CA ALA A 344 -23.87 -14.25 5.53
C ALA A 344 -22.98 -12.99 5.60
N PRO A 345 -21.64 -13.14 5.53
CA PRO A 345 -20.73 -12.01 5.37
C PRO A 345 -21.09 -11.28 4.07
N ALA A 346 -21.15 -9.96 4.15
CA ALA A 346 -21.35 -9.15 2.97
C ALA A 346 -20.16 -9.34 2.00
N VAL A 347 -20.47 -9.52 0.70
CA VAL A 347 -19.47 -9.74 -0.34
C VAL A 347 -18.67 -8.46 -0.57
N PRO A 348 -17.33 -8.48 -0.46
CA PRO A 348 -16.53 -7.29 -0.69
C PRO A 348 -16.40 -6.94 -2.17
N GLY A 349 -15.94 -5.71 -2.39
CA GLY A 349 -15.37 -5.34 -3.68
C GLY A 349 -14.04 -6.06 -3.94
N PRO A 350 -13.56 -6.13 -5.19
CA PRO A 350 -12.28 -6.73 -5.55
C PRO A 350 -11.12 -6.29 -4.67
N GLY A 351 -10.40 -7.21 -4.04
CA GLY A 351 -9.29 -6.89 -3.13
C GLY A 351 -9.68 -6.21 -1.80
N GLY A 352 -10.98 -6.04 -1.52
CA GLY A 352 -11.51 -5.64 -0.23
C GLY A 352 -11.87 -6.85 0.65
N PHE A 353 -12.39 -6.59 1.85
CA PHE A 353 -12.66 -7.64 2.85
C PHE A 353 -14.13 -7.71 3.29
N ALA A 354 -14.58 -8.93 3.58
CA ALA A 354 -15.99 -9.20 3.91
C ALA A 354 -16.41 -8.60 5.27
N GLY A 355 -17.69 -8.24 5.37
CA GLY A 355 -18.31 -7.79 6.62
C GLY A 355 -18.54 -8.93 7.61
N GLY A 356 -18.63 -8.61 8.90
CA GLY A 356 -18.87 -9.58 9.98
C GLY A 356 -20.31 -10.09 10.01
N LEU A 357 -20.48 -11.29 10.56
CA LEU A 357 -21.79 -11.91 10.77
C LEU A 357 -22.48 -11.30 11.98
N GLY A 358 -23.79 -11.06 11.88
CA GLY A 358 -24.60 -10.76 13.05
C GLY A 358 -24.72 -11.94 14.01
N GLU A 359 -25.08 -11.68 15.26
CA GLU A 359 -25.26 -12.71 16.28
C GLU A 359 -26.50 -13.56 15.97
N GLY A 360 -26.34 -14.88 15.98
CA GLY A 360 -27.43 -15.83 15.80
C GLY A 360 -27.62 -16.71 17.04
N PRO A 361 -28.67 -17.56 17.07
CA PRO A 361 -28.89 -18.49 18.18
C PRO A 361 -27.65 -19.38 18.39
N GLY A 362 -26.99 -19.25 19.55
CA GLY A 362 -25.78 -20.01 19.88
C GLY A 362 -24.53 -19.67 19.06
N THR A 363 -24.58 -18.64 18.20
CA THR A 363 -23.45 -18.19 17.38
C THR A 363 -23.14 -16.71 17.65
N PRO A 364 -21.96 -16.38 18.16
CA PRO A 364 -21.60 -14.99 18.41
C PRO A 364 -21.54 -14.20 17.10
N ARG A 365 -21.79 -12.89 17.18
CA ARG A 365 -21.43 -11.97 16.10
C ARG A 365 -19.92 -11.97 15.89
N THR A 366 -19.50 -11.66 14.67
CA THR A 366 -18.07 -11.65 14.32
C THR A 366 -17.59 -10.25 13.97
N ALA A 367 -16.29 -10.04 14.17
CA ALA A 367 -15.58 -8.90 13.60
C ALA A 367 -15.69 -8.90 12.07
N GLY A 368 -15.51 -7.72 11.47
CA GLY A 368 -15.28 -7.59 10.04
C GLY A 368 -13.89 -8.13 9.66
N SER A 369 -13.74 -8.57 8.42
CA SER A 369 -12.45 -9.07 7.92
C SER A 369 -11.52 -7.94 7.46
N GLY A 370 -10.22 -8.24 7.37
CA GLY A 370 -9.19 -7.34 6.87
C GLY A 370 -8.33 -6.71 7.98
N PRO A 371 -7.19 -6.08 7.63
CA PRO A 371 -6.26 -5.48 8.61
C PRO A 371 -6.94 -4.44 9.50
N GLY A 372 -7.94 -3.76 8.96
CA GLY A 372 -8.74 -2.75 9.65
C GLY A 372 -10.14 -3.23 10.02
N GLY A 373 -10.38 -4.52 10.16
CA GLY A 373 -11.72 -5.08 10.39
C GLY A 373 -12.46 -4.46 11.58
N GLY A 374 -13.75 -4.22 11.43
CA GLY A 374 -14.59 -3.68 12.50
C GLY A 374 -14.65 -4.63 13.70
N GLY A 375 -14.42 -4.10 14.90
CA GLY A 375 -14.31 -4.87 16.13
C GLY A 375 -15.67 -5.29 16.69
N VAL A 376 -15.64 -6.40 17.44
CA VAL A 376 -16.71 -6.80 18.35
C VAL A 376 -16.20 -6.63 19.79
N GLY A 377 -16.96 -5.96 20.66
CA GLY A 377 -16.63 -5.84 22.09
C GLY A 377 -16.32 -4.44 22.62
N CYS A 378 -16.15 -3.45 21.74
CA CYS A 378 -16.05 -2.03 22.14
C CYS A 378 -17.37 -1.45 22.68
N ASP A 379 -18.51 -1.93 22.18
CA ASP A 379 -19.83 -1.69 22.74
C ASP A 379 -20.65 -2.99 22.61
N PRO A 380 -21.37 -3.41 23.66
CA PRO A 380 -22.20 -4.61 23.61
C PRO A 380 -23.35 -4.52 22.59
N ARG A 381 -23.79 -3.31 22.22
CA ARG A 381 -24.97 -3.01 21.38
C ARG A 381 -24.66 -2.78 19.90
N TRP A 382 -23.39 -2.56 19.53
CA TRP A 382 -23.02 -2.13 18.18
C TRP A 382 -21.83 -2.93 17.61
N GLY A 383 -21.81 -3.07 16.28
CA GLY A 383 -20.64 -3.50 15.53
C GLY A 383 -19.78 -2.31 15.12
N GLY A 384 -18.46 -2.44 15.24
CA GLY A 384 -17.51 -1.40 14.81
C GLY A 384 -17.36 -1.27 13.29
N GLY A 385 -16.91 -0.11 12.81
CA GLY A 385 -16.73 0.16 11.39
C GLY A 385 -15.43 -0.44 10.82
N GLY A 386 -15.38 -0.70 9.52
CA GLY A 386 -14.17 -1.16 8.84
C GLY A 386 -13.23 0.00 8.48
N ALA A 387 -11.94 -0.16 8.75
CA ALA A 387 -10.90 0.82 8.42
C ALA A 387 -10.28 0.61 7.02
N HIS A 388 -9.63 1.67 6.53
CA HIS A 388 -8.71 1.65 5.40
C HIS A 388 -7.75 2.84 5.58
N ALA A 389 -7.92 3.88 4.77
CA ALA A 389 -7.07 5.06 4.70
C ALA A 389 -6.97 5.85 6.02
N SER A 390 -7.96 5.67 6.88
CA SER A 390 -7.98 6.08 8.27
C SER A 390 -8.54 4.94 9.12
N ALA A 391 -8.35 5.04 10.44
CA ALA A 391 -9.08 4.18 11.36
C ALA A 391 -10.58 4.48 11.28
N ALA A 392 -11.40 3.48 11.56
CA ALA A 392 -12.82 3.64 11.82
C ALA A 392 -13.05 3.52 13.33
N GLY A 393 -14.23 3.92 13.81
CA GLY A 393 -14.55 3.76 15.23
C GLY A 393 -14.73 2.28 15.56
N CYS A 394 -14.00 1.81 16.59
CA CYS A 394 -13.93 0.40 16.96
C CYS A 394 -13.50 -0.50 15.78
N SER A 395 -12.28 -0.31 15.30
CA SER A 395 -11.72 -1.08 14.19
C SER A 395 -10.29 -1.54 14.48
N GLY A 396 -9.78 -2.45 13.66
CA GLY A 396 -8.34 -2.64 13.51
C GLY A 396 -7.65 -1.37 12.97
N PRO A 397 -6.30 -1.38 12.88
CA PRO A 397 -5.52 -0.23 12.43
C PRO A 397 -5.87 0.21 11.01
N ALA A 398 -5.58 1.49 10.73
CA ALA A 398 -5.59 2.02 9.37
C ALA A 398 -4.53 1.32 8.51
N TYR A 399 -4.77 1.23 7.21
CA TYR A 399 -3.80 0.71 6.24
C TYR A 399 -4.07 1.29 4.86
N GLY A 400 -3.20 0.97 3.89
CA GLY A 400 -3.30 1.54 2.55
C GLY A 400 -2.53 2.86 2.49
N ASN A 401 -1.33 2.79 1.93
CA ASN A 401 -0.48 3.95 1.74
C ASN A 401 -0.99 4.85 0.61
N ALA A 402 -0.59 6.12 0.63
CA ALA A 402 -0.97 7.11 -0.37
C ALA A 402 -0.42 6.83 -1.78
N LEU A 403 0.57 5.93 -1.92
CA LEU A 403 1.07 5.49 -3.23
C LEU A 403 0.18 4.39 -3.86
N LEU A 404 -0.68 3.74 -3.06
CA LEU A 404 -1.46 2.56 -3.46
C LEU A 404 -0.57 1.43 -4.00
N ILE A 405 0.53 1.16 -3.29
CA ILE A 405 1.51 0.09 -3.58
C ILE A 405 1.79 -0.74 -2.31
N PRO A 406 1.31 -1.98 -2.21
CA PRO A 406 0.35 -2.61 -3.12
C PRO A 406 -1.02 -1.93 -3.04
N ILE A 407 -1.79 -2.00 -4.14
CA ILE A 407 -3.17 -1.53 -4.15
C ILE A 407 -4.04 -2.53 -3.38
N ARG A 408 -4.81 -2.06 -2.39
CA ARG A 408 -5.70 -2.90 -1.56
C ARG A 408 -7.04 -2.21 -1.35
N GLY A 409 -8.09 -2.99 -1.10
CA GLY A 409 -9.43 -2.48 -0.81
C GLY A 409 -9.63 -2.27 0.69
N GLY A 410 -10.82 -1.78 1.06
CA GLY A 410 -11.21 -1.50 2.44
C GLY A 410 -11.58 -2.74 3.24
N SER A 411 -11.57 -2.61 4.57
CA SER A 411 -11.95 -3.69 5.50
C SER A 411 -13.45 -3.75 5.74
N GLY A 412 -13.97 -4.92 6.15
CA GLY A 412 -15.38 -5.06 6.50
C GLY A 412 -15.72 -4.48 7.87
N GLY A 413 -16.97 -4.04 8.06
CA GLY A 413 -17.52 -3.69 9.37
C GLY A 413 -17.96 -4.93 10.17
N ALA A 414 -18.13 -4.79 11.49
CA ALA A 414 -18.57 -5.87 12.37
C ALA A 414 -20.10 -6.09 12.30
N GLY A 415 -20.53 -7.33 12.59
CA GLY A 415 -21.94 -7.64 12.74
C GLY A 415 -22.56 -7.08 14.03
N ALA A 416 -23.89 -7.04 14.07
CA ALA A 416 -24.68 -6.56 15.20
C ALA A 416 -25.02 -7.68 16.20
N PRO A 417 -25.30 -7.33 17.47
CA PRO A 417 -25.91 -8.26 18.42
C PRO A 417 -27.30 -8.72 17.98
N ILE A 418 -27.78 -9.76 18.64
CA ILE A 418 -29.17 -10.19 18.56
C ILE A 418 -30.05 -9.05 19.10
N SER A 419 -31.14 -8.72 18.39
CA SER A 419 -32.11 -7.74 18.89
C SER A 419 -33.52 -8.20 18.58
N SER A 420 -34.42 -8.05 19.55
CA SER A 420 -35.84 -8.42 19.44
C SER A 420 -36.08 -9.88 19.01
N GLY A 421 -35.20 -10.82 19.39
CA GLY A 421 -35.32 -12.25 19.05
C GLY A 421 -34.97 -12.60 17.60
N LEU A 422 -34.50 -11.64 16.80
CA LEU A 422 -34.03 -11.85 15.43
C LEU A 422 -32.51 -11.93 15.38
N ILE A 423 -31.98 -12.71 14.42
CA ILE A 423 -30.56 -12.76 14.09
C ILE A 423 -30.09 -11.33 13.82
N GLY A 424 -28.98 -10.94 14.46
CA GLY A 424 -28.37 -9.64 14.31
C GLY A 424 -28.04 -9.34 12.84
N ALA A 425 -28.02 -8.08 12.48
CA ALA A 425 -27.64 -7.65 11.14
C ALA A 425 -26.14 -7.90 10.86
N GLY A 426 -25.80 -8.10 9.58
CA GLY A 426 -24.41 -8.22 9.13
C GLY A 426 -23.73 -6.86 8.99
N GLY A 427 -22.41 -6.85 9.16
CA GLY A 427 -21.58 -5.69 8.87
C GLY A 427 -21.44 -5.45 7.36
N GLY A 428 -21.25 -4.19 6.97
CA GLY A 428 -21.00 -3.82 5.58
C GLY A 428 -19.64 -4.32 5.08
N ALA A 429 -19.55 -4.71 3.81
CA ALA A 429 -18.28 -5.16 3.23
C ALA A 429 -17.38 -4.00 2.84
N GLY A 430 -16.07 -4.20 2.85
CA GLY A 430 -15.12 -3.20 2.38
C GLY A 430 -15.20 -2.97 0.87
N GLY A 431 -14.95 -1.71 0.47
CA GLY A 431 -14.85 -1.30 -0.92
C GLY A 431 -13.66 -1.94 -1.63
N GLY A 432 -13.79 -2.16 -2.94
CA GLY A 432 -12.77 -2.79 -3.75
C GLY A 432 -11.65 -1.86 -4.18
N ALA A 433 -10.71 -2.41 -4.92
CA ALA A 433 -9.47 -1.77 -5.30
C ALA A 433 -9.27 -1.91 -6.80
N ILE A 434 -9.18 -0.79 -7.51
CA ILE A 434 -8.99 -0.76 -8.95
C ILE A 434 -7.87 0.19 -9.35
N ARG A 435 -6.95 -0.29 -10.18
CA ARG A 435 -5.96 0.52 -10.88
C ARG A 435 -6.27 0.51 -12.37
N ILE A 436 -6.28 1.68 -12.99
CA ILE A 436 -6.48 1.86 -14.43
C ILE A 436 -5.27 2.61 -14.98
N VAL A 437 -4.55 2.00 -15.92
CA VAL A 437 -3.32 2.53 -16.51
C VAL A 437 -3.49 2.62 -18.02
N SER A 438 -3.22 3.77 -18.64
CA SER A 438 -3.26 3.94 -20.11
C SER A 438 -1.97 4.55 -20.63
N SER A 439 -1.41 4.01 -21.71
CA SER A 439 -0.28 4.62 -22.42
C SER A 439 -0.63 5.94 -23.11
N VAL A 440 -1.91 6.32 -23.16
CA VAL A 440 -2.41 7.48 -23.91
C VAL A 440 -3.20 8.43 -23.01
N SER A 441 -4.37 8.00 -22.54
CA SER A 441 -5.28 8.87 -21.78
C SER A 441 -6.36 8.09 -21.05
N VAL A 442 -6.84 8.64 -19.94
CA VAL A 442 -8.06 8.18 -19.25
C VAL A 442 -9.04 9.34 -19.15
N ALA A 443 -10.22 9.19 -19.75
CA ALA A 443 -11.31 10.16 -19.65
C ALA A 443 -12.48 9.57 -18.84
N VAL A 444 -12.86 10.23 -17.74
CA VAL A 444 -13.95 9.79 -16.86
C VAL A 444 -15.07 10.83 -16.83
N THR A 445 -16.16 10.57 -17.55
CA THR A 445 -17.38 11.39 -17.54
C THR A 445 -18.52 10.73 -16.77
N GLY A 446 -18.46 9.42 -16.56
CA GLY A 446 -19.37 8.65 -15.73
C GLY A 446 -18.89 8.53 -14.29
N SER A 447 -18.78 7.31 -13.76
CA SER A 447 -18.42 7.08 -12.35
C SER A 447 -17.48 5.89 -12.14
N ILE A 448 -16.58 6.01 -11.17
CA ILE A 448 -15.82 4.89 -10.60
C ILE A 448 -16.09 4.88 -9.10
N LEU A 449 -16.71 3.80 -8.62
CA LEU A 449 -17.19 3.66 -7.25
C LEU A 449 -16.47 2.50 -6.57
N ALA A 450 -15.79 2.79 -5.48
CA ALA A 450 -15.07 1.87 -4.60
C ALA A 450 -15.53 2.07 -3.15
N ASP A 451 -16.82 2.32 -2.95
CA ASP A 451 -17.38 2.61 -1.64
C ASP A 451 -17.42 1.36 -0.76
N GLY A 452 -17.31 1.55 0.55
CA GLY A 452 -17.68 0.54 1.52
C GLY A 452 -19.19 0.31 1.53
N GLY A 453 -19.60 -0.93 1.75
CA GLY A 453 -21.00 -1.30 1.92
C GLY A 453 -21.55 -0.79 3.24
N PRO A 454 -22.83 -0.37 3.31
CA PRO A 454 -23.43 0.07 4.56
C PRO A 454 -23.61 -1.10 5.53
N GLY A 455 -23.42 -0.81 6.82
CA GLY A 455 -23.85 -1.69 7.91
C GLY A 455 -25.36 -1.58 8.09
N ALA A 456 -26.04 -2.69 8.33
CA ALA A 456 -27.47 -2.68 8.60
C ALA A 456 -27.75 -2.57 10.10
N ASN A 457 -28.74 -1.77 10.50
CA ASN A 457 -29.14 -1.58 11.90
C ASN A 457 -27.94 -1.26 12.80
N ASN A 458 -27.69 -2.11 13.80
CA ASN A 458 -26.62 -1.93 14.76
C ASN A 458 -25.23 -2.37 14.28
N ALA A 459 -25.09 -2.78 13.02
CA ALA A 459 -23.83 -3.25 12.47
C ALA A 459 -22.96 -2.09 11.97
N GLY A 460 -21.66 -2.32 11.84
CA GLY A 460 -20.72 -1.32 11.35
C GLY A 460 -20.65 -1.27 9.83
N GLY A 461 -20.32 -0.09 9.29
CA GLY A 461 -20.12 0.12 7.86
C GLY A 461 -18.76 -0.41 7.39
N GLY A 462 -18.65 -0.85 6.14
CA GLY A 462 -17.38 -1.27 5.55
C GLY A 462 -16.50 -0.07 5.18
N GLY A 463 -15.18 -0.21 5.24
CA GLY A 463 -14.24 0.83 4.83
C GLY A 463 -14.25 1.05 3.32
N GLY A 464 -13.99 2.29 2.89
CA GLY A 464 -13.81 2.66 1.49
C GLY A 464 -12.58 1.99 0.86
N GLY A 465 -12.64 1.81 -0.45
CA GLY A 465 -11.64 1.09 -1.23
C GLY A 465 -10.53 1.97 -1.80
N ALA A 466 -9.98 1.56 -2.94
CA ALA A 466 -8.90 2.26 -3.61
C ALA A 466 -9.17 2.47 -5.11
N ILE A 467 -8.96 3.70 -5.58
CA ILE A 467 -8.99 4.05 -7.01
C ILE A 467 -7.63 4.64 -7.37
N HIS A 468 -6.94 4.05 -8.34
CA HIS A 468 -5.70 4.59 -8.88
C HIS A 468 -5.81 4.73 -10.39
N ILE A 469 -5.68 5.96 -10.91
CA ILE A 469 -5.65 6.22 -12.35
C ILE A 469 -4.27 6.74 -12.74
N VAL A 470 -3.68 6.13 -13.77
CA VAL A 470 -2.35 6.50 -14.27
C VAL A 470 -2.42 6.68 -15.78
N ALA A 471 -2.18 7.88 -16.29
CA ALA A 471 -2.11 8.12 -17.74
C ALA A 471 -1.44 9.47 -18.05
N PRO A 472 -0.81 9.64 -19.23
CA PRO A 472 -0.28 10.94 -19.65
C PRO A 472 -1.30 12.07 -19.55
N ASN A 473 -2.55 11.79 -19.91
CA ASN A 473 -3.66 12.75 -19.80
C ASN A 473 -4.85 12.13 -19.05
N ILE A 474 -5.25 12.76 -17.94
CA ILE A 474 -6.46 12.41 -17.19
C ILE A 474 -7.45 13.57 -17.30
N THR A 475 -8.65 13.31 -17.80
CA THR A 475 -9.69 14.32 -18.05
C THR A 475 -11.09 13.85 -17.64
N GLY A 476 -12.04 14.79 -17.66
CA GLY A 476 -13.46 14.50 -17.50
C GLY A 476 -14.11 15.23 -16.32
N GLY A 477 -15.42 15.06 -16.19
CA GLY A 477 -16.26 15.71 -15.18
C GLY A 477 -17.08 14.73 -14.33
N GLY A 478 -16.71 13.44 -14.34
CA GLY A 478 -17.43 12.37 -13.67
C GLY A 478 -17.22 12.31 -12.15
N ILE A 479 -17.49 11.14 -11.57
CA ILE A 479 -17.37 10.89 -10.12
C ILE A 479 -16.32 9.82 -9.86
N LEU A 480 -15.38 10.11 -8.95
CA LEU A 480 -14.48 9.13 -8.35
C LEU A 480 -14.81 9.05 -6.86
N ARG A 481 -15.28 7.90 -6.39
CA ARG A 481 -15.73 7.75 -5.00
C ARG A 481 -15.19 6.51 -4.32
N ALA A 482 -14.62 6.67 -3.15
CA ALA A 482 -14.13 5.59 -2.30
C ALA A 482 -14.46 5.89 -0.83
N ASN A 483 -15.73 6.18 -0.55
CA ASN A 483 -16.17 6.53 0.80
C ASN A 483 -16.38 5.30 1.67
N GLY A 484 -16.33 5.47 2.98
CA GLY A 484 -16.79 4.44 3.90
C GLY A 484 -18.30 4.23 3.81
N GLY A 485 -18.73 3.01 4.10
CA GLY A 485 -20.13 2.65 4.20
C GLY A 485 -20.78 3.29 5.41
N SER A 486 -22.05 3.69 5.28
CA SER A 486 -22.81 4.26 6.38
C SER A 486 -23.13 3.22 7.46
N ALA A 487 -23.34 3.69 8.68
CA ALA A 487 -23.89 2.93 9.79
C ALA A 487 -24.52 3.91 10.80
N THR A 488 -25.34 3.40 11.72
CA THR A 488 -25.98 4.24 12.74
C THR A 488 -24.98 4.89 13.69
N VAL A 489 -23.92 4.16 14.07
CA VAL A 489 -22.93 4.64 15.06
C VAL A 489 -21.52 4.65 14.47
N TRP A 490 -21.07 3.51 13.94
CA TRP A 490 -19.69 3.34 13.49
C TRP A 490 -19.63 3.15 11.97
N PRO A 491 -19.64 4.25 11.18
CA PRO A 491 -19.45 4.16 9.74
C PRO A 491 -18.05 3.62 9.42
N GLY A 492 -17.90 3.08 8.22
CA GLY A 492 -16.58 2.71 7.72
C GLY A 492 -15.70 3.94 7.49
N ALA A 493 -14.40 3.74 7.55
CA ALA A 493 -13.42 4.76 7.20
C ALA A 493 -13.41 5.03 5.70
N ILE A 494 -12.87 6.18 5.31
CA ILE A 494 -12.66 6.53 3.91
C ILE A 494 -11.59 5.66 3.25
N GLY A 495 -11.65 5.60 1.91
CA GLY A 495 -10.70 4.95 1.04
C GLY A 495 -9.55 5.86 0.59
N ARG A 496 -8.87 5.47 -0.49
CA ARG A 496 -7.81 6.27 -1.14
C ARG A 496 -8.13 6.47 -2.62
N ILE A 497 -7.90 7.68 -3.12
CA ILE A 497 -7.96 7.97 -4.54
C ILE A 497 -6.62 8.58 -4.95
N ARG A 498 -6.02 8.09 -6.03
CA ARG A 498 -4.75 8.60 -6.56
C ARG A 498 -4.82 8.80 -8.07
N LEU A 499 -4.32 9.95 -8.54
CA LEU A 499 -4.26 10.32 -9.94
C LEU A 499 -2.82 10.68 -10.32
N ASP A 500 -2.18 9.87 -11.15
CA ASP A 500 -0.81 10.07 -11.63
C ASP A 500 -0.82 10.42 -13.13
N ALA A 501 -0.44 11.65 -13.46
CA ALA A 501 -0.52 12.16 -14.83
C ALA A 501 0.55 13.19 -15.17
N THR A 502 0.84 13.35 -16.48
CA THR A 502 1.58 14.51 -16.99
C THR A 502 0.68 15.73 -17.07
N THR A 503 -0.54 15.53 -17.56
CA THR A 503 -1.58 16.56 -17.66
C THR A 503 -2.83 16.07 -16.93
N LEU A 504 -3.18 16.76 -15.85
CA LEU A 504 -4.35 16.45 -15.03
C LEU A 504 -5.41 17.56 -15.19
N ASN A 505 -6.40 17.33 -16.05
CA ASN A 505 -7.53 18.21 -16.31
C ASN A 505 -8.86 17.55 -15.90
N PHE A 506 -8.85 16.79 -14.81
CA PHE A 506 -10.07 16.23 -14.23
C PHE A 506 -10.79 17.30 -13.41
N ALA A 507 -12.03 17.61 -13.77
CA ALA A 507 -12.87 18.64 -13.13
C ALA A 507 -14.14 18.05 -12.48
N GLY A 508 -14.15 16.73 -12.27
CA GLY A 508 -15.26 16.01 -11.67
C GLY A 508 -15.26 16.03 -10.14
N THR A 509 -16.18 15.26 -9.55
CA THR A 509 -16.27 15.09 -8.10
C THR A 509 -15.34 13.97 -7.63
N VAL A 510 -14.54 14.24 -6.60
CA VAL A 510 -13.63 13.26 -5.99
C VAL A 510 -13.86 13.20 -4.49
N SER A 511 -14.15 12.01 -3.95
CA SER A 511 -14.44 11.82 -2.53
C SER A 511 -14.01 10.43 -2.05
N PRO A 512 -13.02 10.31 -1.15
CA PRO A 512 -12.26 11.38 -0.49
C PRO A 512 -11.31 12.12 -1.45
N ALA A 513 -10.70 13.22 -1.00
CA ALA A 513 -9.76 13.99 -1.82
C ALA A 513 -8.64 13.10 -2.38
N ALA A 514 -8.32 13.27 -3.65
CA ALA A 514 -7.26 12.49 -4.30
C ALA A 514 -5.88 13.03 -3.94
N SER A 515 -4.94 12.11 -3.69
CA SER A 515 -3.52 12.42 -3.85
C SER A 515 -3.18 12.48 -5.34
N THR A 516 -2.31 13.39 -5.74
CA THR A 516 -1.83 13.49 -7.12
C THR A 516 -0.32 13.26 -7.17
N GLY A 517 0.15 12.72 -8.28
CA GLY A 517 1.57 12.44 -8.47
C GLY A 517 2.00 12.61 -9.93
N PRO A 518 3.32 12.66 -10.17
CA PRO A 518 3.85 12.61 -11.53
C PRO A 518 3.49 11.28 -12.18
N LEU A 519 3.60 11.24 -13.51
CA LEU A 519 3.33 10.03 -14.27
C LEU A 519 4.28 8.89 -13.85
N PHE A 520 3.76 7.97 -13.05
CA PHE A 520 4.48 6.83 -12.50
C PHE A 520 3.61 5.58 -12.64
N ASN A 521 4.09 4.58 -13.38
CA ASN A 521 3.42 3.27 -13.44
C ASN A 521 4.00 2.39 -12.32
N PRO A 522 3.27 2.15 -11.22
CA PRO A 522 3.82 1.37 -10.13
C PRO A 522 4.00 -0.08 -10.56
N PRO A 523 4.99 -0.80 -9.98
CA PRO A 523 5.19 -2.20 -10.28
C PRO A 523 3.88 -2.98 -10.03
N LEU A 524 3.67 -3.99 -10.89
CA LEU A 524 2.56 -4.91 -10.72
C LEU A 524 2.78 -5.73 -9.45
N PRO A 525 1.70 -6.12 -8.74
CA PRO A 525 1.81 -6.99 -7.58
C PRO A 525 2.53 -8.30 -7.94
N SER A 526 3.71 -8.51 -7.36
CA SER A 526 4.42 -9.78 -7.42
C SER A 526 4.40 -10.45 -6.05
N ASN A 527 4.43 -11.79 -6.02
CA ASN A 527 4.49 -12.56 -4.78
C ASN A 527 3.37 -12.24 -3.78
N VAL A 528 2.14 -11.97 -4.28
CA VAL A 528 0.99 -11.72 -3.40
C VAL A 528 0.69 -12.99 -2.58
N PRO A 529 0.67 -12.90 -1.23
CA PRO A 529 0.33 -14.04 -0.39
C PRO A 529 -1.10 -14.50 -0.65
N THR A 530 -1.29 -15.80 -0.87
CA THR A 530 -2.62 -16.40 -1.08
C THR A 530 -2.73 -17.70 -0.29
N VAL A 531 -3.94 -17.98 0.19
CA VAL A 531 -4.31 -19.27 0.78
C VAL A 531 -5.73 -19.63 0.37
N ARG A 532 -5.98 -20.91 0.07
CA ARG A 532 -7.31 -21.42 -0.25
C ARG A 532 -7.49 -22.85 0.23
N VAL A 533 -8.74 -23.25 0.44
CA VAL A 533 -9.11 -24.66 0.59
C VAL A 533 -9.17 -25.29 -0.80
N VAL A 534 -8.48 -26.43 -0.98
CA VAL A 534 -8.43 -27.16 -2.25
C VAL A 534 -9.36 -28.35 -2.25
N SER A 535 -9.45 -29.07 -1.13
CA SER A 535 -10.36 -30.20 -1.00
C SER A 535 -10.83 -30.41 0.44
N ILE A 536 -12.02 -30.99 0.57
CA ILE A 536 -12.63 -31.39 1.84
C ILE A 536 -13.06 -32.85 1.70
N GLY A 537 -12.51 -33.74 2.54
CA GLY A 537 -12.80 -35.17 2.47
C GLY A 537 -12.44 -35.81 1.12
N GLY A 538 -11.47 -35.24 0.40
CA GLY A 538 -11.08 -35.69 -0.94
C GLY A 538 -11.91 -35.11 -2.10
N VAL A 539 -12.97 -34.34 -1.83
CA VAL A 539 -13.76 -33.65 -2.85
C VAL A 539 -13.18 -32.27 -3.11
N ASN A 540 -12.92 -31.95 -4.38
CA ASN A 540 -12.34 -30.67 -4.78
C ASN A 540 -13.31 -29.51 -4.53
N VAL A 541 -12.78 -28.42 -3.96
CA VAL A 541 -13.52 -27.17 -3.79
C VAL A 541 -13.46 -26.36 -5.10
N PRO A 542 -14.57 -25.80 -5.59
CA PRO A 542 -14.58 -24.90 -6.74
C PRO A 542 -13.66 -23.68 -6.53
N LEU A 543 -13.06 -23.17 -7.61
CA LEU A 543 -12.16 -22.00 -7.55
C LEU A 543 -12.87 -20.72 -7.06
N SER A 544 -14.18 -20.62 -7.30
CA SER A 544 -15.04 -19.53 -6.81
C SER A 544 -16.18 -20.14 -5.99
N PRO A 545 -15.97 -20.41 -4.69
CA PRO A 545 -17.02 -20.93 -3.81
C PRO A 545 -18.19 -19.95 -3.69
N ASN A 546 -19.41 -20.48 -3.64
CA ASN A 546 -20.64 -19.71 -3.50
C ASN A 546 -20.82 -19.14 -2.09
N ASN A 547 -20.14 -19.73 -1.09
CA ASN A 547 -20.16 -19.25 0.29
C ASN A 547 -21.61 -19.11 0.81
N SER A 548 -22.42 -20.15 0.61
CA SER A 548 -23.87 -20.20 0.93
C SER A 548 -24.19 -21.30 1.95
N PHE A 549 -25.23 -21.08 2.76
CA PHE A 549 -25.81 -22.12 3.62
C PHE A 549 -26.86 -22.98 2.90
N THR A 550 -27.40 -22.52 1.77
CA THR A 550 -28.48 -23.23 1.05
C THR A 550 -27.96 -24.06 -0.12
N LEU A 551 -26.85 -23.63 -0.72
CA LEU A 551 -26.22 -24.32 -1.84
C LEU A 551 -24.77 -24.67 -1.46
N PRO A 552 -24.50 -25.91 -1.02
CA PRO A 552 -23.17 -26.31 -0.61
C PRO A 552 -22.23 -26.41 -1.82
N ASP A 553 -21.02 -25.89 -1.68
CA ASP A 553 -19.94 -26.00 -2.67
C ASP A 553 -19.34 -27.41 -2.73
N VAL A 554 -19.37 -28.11 -1.59
CA VAL A 554 -18.89 -29.49 -1.42
C VAL A 554 -19.86 -30.25 -0.52
N VAL A 555 -20.20 -31.48 -0.91
CA VAL A 555 -21.02 -32.39 -0.12
C VAL A 555 -20.14 -33.54 0.36
N ILE A 556 -20.14 -33.79 1.67
CA ILE A 556 -19.47 -34.92 2.32
C ILE A 556 -20.48 -35.72 3.13
N ASN A 557 -20.24 -37.02 3.28
CA ASN A 557 -21.05 -37.90 4.12
C ASN A 557 -20.13 -38.66 5.08
N SER A 558 -19.77 -38.01 6.19
CA SER A 558 -18.88 -38.58 7.20
C SER A 558 -19.33 -38.17 8.59
N THR A 559 -19.29 -39.10 9.54
CA THR A 559 -19.49 -38.86 10.98
C THR A 559 -18.18 -38.75 11.75
N THR A 560 -17.04 -38.95 11.07
CA THR A 560 -15.69 -38.79 11.60
C THR A 560 -14.98 -37.59 10.96
N ALA A 561 -13.89 -37.14 11.59
CA ALA A 561 -13.09 -36.05 11.06
C ALA A 561 -12.56 -36.37 9.65
N VAL A 562 -12.69 -35.40 8.73
CA VAL A 562 -12.20 -35.50 7.35
C VAL A 562 -11.04 -34.54 7.12
N PRO A 563 -10.09 -34.88 6.23
CA PRO A 563 -9.01 -33.97 5.85
C PRO A 563 -9.56 -32.77 5.08
N VAL A 564 -9.14 -31.58 5.50
CA VAL A 564 -9.28 -30.32 4.77
C VAL A 564 -7.90 -29.89 4.30
N LEU A 565 -7.67 -29.97 2.99
CA LEU A 565 -6.40 -29.60 2.36
C LEU A 565 -6.42 -28.13 1.99
N VAL A 566 -5.41 -27.38 2.43
CA VAL A 566 -5.16 -26.02 2.00
C VAL A 566 -3.93 -25.94 1.11
N GLN A 567 -3.96 -24.99 0.17
CA GLN A 567 -2.81 -24.60 -0.62
C GLN A 567 -2.53 -23.13 -0.39
N ALA A 568 -1.25 -22.80 -0.27
CA ALA A 568 -0.76 -21.46 -0.10
C ALA A 568 0.35 -21.14 -1.11
N ALA A 569 0.48 -19.86 -1.45
CA ALA A 569 1.59 -19.32 -2.22
C ALA A 569 2.03 -17.99 -1.60
N ASN A 570 3.34 -17.74 -1.56
CA ASN A 570 3.99 -16.58 -0.95
C ASN A 570 3.65 -16.39 0.54
N ILE A 571 3.35 -17.48 1.24
CA ILE A 571 3.25 -17.54 2.70
C ILE A 571 4.43 -18.38 3.20
N PRO A 572 5.19 -17.94 4.22
CA PRO A 572 6.33 -18.69 4.71
C PRO A 572 5.98 -20.15 5.03
N VAL A 573 6.81 -21.07 4.55
CA VAL A 573 6.71 -22.49 4.95
C VAL A 573 6.88 -22.60 6.47
N GLY A 574 6.20 -23.55 7.09
CA GLY A 574 6.11 -23.64 8.55
C GLY A 574 4.94 -22.84 9.16
N THR A 575 4.33 -21.91 8.42
CA THR A 575 3.12 -21.21 8.90
C THR A 575 1.97 -22.20 9.13
N VAL A 576 1.26 -22.05 10.24
CA VAL A 576 0.04 -22.81 10.53
C VAL A 576 -1.16 -22.00 10.06
N VAL A 577 -1.98 -22.57 9.18
CA VAL A 577 -3.17 -21.93 8.65
C VAL A 577 -4.37 -22.24 9.55
N THR A 578 -5.19 -21.24 9.82
CA THR A 578 -6.41 -21.37 10.62
C THR A 578 -7.64 -21.45 9.73
N LEU A 579 -8.48 -22.43 10.02
CA LEU A 579 -9.81 -22.62 9.44
C LEU A 579 -10.86 -22.22 10.47
N ASN A 580 -11.75 -21.30 10.11
CA ASN A 580 -12.91 -20.92 10.90
C ASN A 580 -14.16 -21.46 10.21
N LEU A 581 -14.79 -22.46 10.82
CA LEU A 581 -16.00 -23.10 10.35
C LEU A 581 -17.19 -22.50 11.09
N THR A 582 -18.06 -21.85 10.32
CA THR A 582 -19.36 -21.37 10.81
C THR A 582 -20.42 -22.36 10.37
N PRO A 583 -20.91 -23.24 11.26
CA PRO A 583 -22.05 -24.07 10.94
C PRO A 583 -23.32 -23.23 10.85
N GLU A 584 -24.30 -23.71 10.09
CA GLU A 584 -25.64 -23.13 10.05
C GLU A 584 -26.29 -23.13 11.43
N ILE A 585 -26.05 -24.21 12.20
CA ILE A 585 -26.55 -24.42 13.56
C ILE A 585 -25.40 -24.90 14.45
N GLY A 586 -25.25 -24.29 15.63
CA GLY A 586 -24.25 -24.69 16.63
C GLY A 586 -23.06 -23.73 16.69
N SER A 587 -22.05 -24.08 17.47
CA SER A 587 -20.92 -23.19 17.77
C SER A 587 -19.90 -23.12 16.63
N LEU A 588 -19.20 -21.97 16.53
CA LEU A 588 -18.04 -21.82 15.63
C LEU A 588 -16.98 -22.87 15.97
N ILE A 589 -16.42 -23.51 14.94
CA ILE A 589 -15.31 -24.47 15.08
C ILE A 589 -14.06 -23.86 14.47
N THR A 590 -12.96 -23.87 15.23
CA THR A 590 -11.64 -23.49 14.72
C THR A 590 -10.78 -24.74 14.60
N ALA A 591 -10.13 -24.90 13.44
CA ALA A 591 -9.18 -25.96 13.18
C ALA A 591 -7.88 -25.38 12.62
N ASN A 592 -6.76 -26.00 12.97
CA ASN A 592 -5.45 -25.60 12.47
C ASN A 592 -4.89 -26.69 11.55
N THR A 593 -4.20 -26.28 10.49
CA THR A 593 -3.52 -27.21 9.61
C THR A 593 -2.22 -27.71 10.23
N SER A 594 -1.65 -28.77 9.68
CA SER A 594 -0.21 -28.97 9.75
C SER A 594 0.54 -27.72 9.26
N PRO A 595 1.77 -27.46 9.73
CA PRO A 595 2.62 -26.42 9.16
C PRO A 595 2.71 -26.56 7.63
N LEU A 596 2.67 -25.44 6.92
CA LEU A 596 2.78 -25.42 5.46
C LEU A 596 4.10 -26.07 5.02
N SER A 597 4.02 -27.07 4.15
CA SER A 597 5.16 -27.81 3.61
C SER A 597 5.23 -27.67 2.08
N GLY A 598 6.44 -27.67 1.53
CA GLY A 598 6.71 -27.45 0.11
C GLY A 598 7.67 -26.28 -0.11
N THR A 599 7.30 -25.35 -0.99
CA THR A 599 8.09 -24.17 -1.34
C THR A 599 7.33 -22.88 -1.01
N LEU A 600 8.02 -21.73 -0.96
CA LEU A 600 7.36 -20.44 -0.81
C LEU A 600 6.34 -20.19 -1.93
N ALA A 601 6.65 -20.57 -3.16
CA ALA A 601 5.77 -20.38 -4.32
C ALA A 601 4.54 -21.32 -4.33
N SER A 602 4.64 -22.48 -3.68
CA SER A 602 3.55 -23.44 -3.55
C SER A 602 3.80 -24.35 -2.35
N SER A 603 2.96 -24.23 -1.34
CA SER A 603 2.98 -25.06 -0.13
C SER A 603 1.57 -25.54 0.22
N THR A 604 1.49 -26.62 1.00
CA THR A 604 0.22 -27.22 1.42
C THR A 604 0.23 -27.53 2.92
N GLY A 605 -0.96 -27.56 3.50
CA GLY A 605 -1.19 -27.98 4.88
C GLY A 605 -2.54 -28.70 4.98
N THR A 606 -2.69 -29.56 5.99
CA THR A 606 -3.93 -30.33 6.16
C THR A 606 -4.44 -30.18 7.59
N ALA A 607 -5.73 -29.89 7.75
CA ALA A 607 -6.42 -29.95 9.02
C ALA A 607 -7.35 -31.17 9.06
N GLN A 608 -7.48 -31.83 10.21
CA GLN A 608 -8.51 -32.84 10.43
C GLN A 608 -9.71 -32.17 11.08
N VAL A 609 -10.86 -32.17 10.40
CA VAL A 609 -12.03 -31.41 10.83
C VAL A 609 -13.25 -32.30 10.93
N LEU A 610 -13.87 -32.31 12.12
CA LEU A 610 -15.18 -32.90 12.32
C LEU A 610 -16.25 -31.85 11.97
N PHE A 611 -16.93 -32.05 10.84
CA PHE A 611 -18.00 -31.16 10.41
C PHE A 611 -19.30 -31.47 11.17
N PRO A 612 -20.01 -30.46 11.71
CA PRO A 612 -21.36 -30.64 12.24
C PRO A 612 -22.32 -31.11 11.16
N THR A 613 -23.41 -31.76 11.59
CA THR A 613 -24.52 -32.10 10.68
C THR A 613 -25.15 -30.81 10.12
N GLY A 614 -25.42 -30.80 8.81
CA GLY A 614 -25.95 -29.64 8.09
C GLY A 614 -24.88 -28.97 7.23
N VAL A 615 -25.09 -27.69 6.90
CA VAL A 615 -24.17 -26.92 6.07
C VAL A 615 -23.23 -26.09 6.94
N SER A 616 -21.93 -26.09 6.60
CA SER A 616 -20.93 -25.25 7.25
C SER A 616 -20.18 -24.44 6.22
N ARG A 617 -19.84 -23.20 6.58
CA ARG A 617 -19.01 -22.33 5.76
C ARG A 617 -17.61 -22.29 6.34
N VAL A 618 -16.61 -22.44 5.48
CA VAL A 618 -15.20 -22.50 5.89
C VAL A 618 -14.50 -21.24 5.41
N PHE A 619 -14.02 -20.44 6.37
CA PHE A 619 -13.10 -19.35 6.11
C PHE A 619 -11.68 -19.80 6.42
N VAL A 620 -10.71 -19.43 5.59
CA VAL A 620 -9.30 -19.78 5.74
C VAL A 620 -8.46 -18.52 5.84
N GLY A 621 -7.53 -18.49 6.80
CA GLY A 621 -6.62 -17.37 6.99
C GLY A 621 -5.29 -17.80 7.59
N ALA A 622 -4.26 -17.01 7.33
CA ALA A 622 -2.92 -17.22 7.88
C ALA A 622 -2.42 -15.92 8.49
N LYS A 623 -1.71 -16.04 9.61
CA LYS A 623 -0.96 -14.95 10.25
C LYS A 623 0.42 -15.50 10.57
N TRP A 624 1.46 -14.77 10.18
CA TRP A 624 2.86 -15.17 10.33
C TRP A 624 3.70 -13.98 10.75
#